data_AF-A0A524AMX8-F1
#
_entry.id   AF-A0A524AMX8-F1
#
_cell.length_a   1.000
_cell.length_b   1.000
_cell.length_c   1.000
_cell.angle_alpha   90.00
_cell.angle_beta   90.00
_cell.angle_gamma   90.00
#
_symmetry.space_group_name_H-M   'P 1'
#
loop_
_entity.id
_entity.type
_entity.pdbx_description
1 polymer ?
#
loop_
_entity_poly.entity_id
_entity_poly.type
_entity_poly.pdbx_seq_one_letter_code
_entity_poly.pdbx_strand_id
1 'polypeptide(L)'
;MRNATPTQSVEKLLRALFEGTASDGPWVAHNGIAWEMEELAYHEPLDMLVPYQYLLLTLASDEARAATRQTAQAVRAAADRLLALLETYEQAAAGEHPEWAKFIALLEAPFPVEIPPNCDTRDPDVIAVMLRDTRFEGSWEKNLEWMTLCGSGEQQRLDGTRIRQLAAFEEAYGVNLADLLFSEQAKGER
;
A
#
# COMPACT_ATOMS: atom_id res chain seq x y z
N MET A 1 5.80 15.76 11.51
CA MET A 1 6.39 15.74 10.15
C MET A 1 5.81 14.53 9.43
N ARG A 2 5.02 14.72 8.36
CA ARG A 2 4.43 13.60 7.60
C ARG A 2 5.51 12.95 6.74
N ASN A 3 5.67 11.64 6.83
CA ASN A 3 6.58 10.88 5.97
C ASN A 3 6.07 10.96 4.53
N ALA A 4 6.96 11.23 3.58
CA ALA A 4 6.60 11.28 2.17
C ALA A 4 6.24 9.86 1.69
N THR A 5 5.17 9.73 0.91
CA THR A 5 4.85 8.47 0.23
C THR A 5 6.00 8.08 -0.73
N PRO A 6 6.11 6.81 -1.16
CA PRO A 6 7.14 6.39 -2.11
C PRO A 6 7.12 7.23 -3.40
N THR A 7 5.93 7.52 -3.93
CA THR A 7 5.73 8.42 -5.08
C THR A 7 6.21 9.84 -4.79
N GLN A 8 5.89 10.38 -3.61
CA GLN A 8 6.40 11.70 -3.19
C GLN A 8 7.92 11.69 -2.96
N SER A 9 8.51 10.55 -2.62
CA SER A 9 9.95 10.41 -2.42
C SER A 9 10.70 10.32 -3.75
N VAL A 10 10.14 9.62 -4.74
CA VAL A 10 10.62 9.63 -6.13
C VAL A 10 10.42 11.00 -6.77
N GLU A 11 9.27 11.63 -6.57
CA GLU A 11 9.02 13.00 -7.06
C GLU A 11 9.95 14.02 -6.38
N LYS A 12 10.22 13.90 -5.08
CA LYS A 12 11.22 14.71 -4.37
C LYS A 12 12.64 14.44 -4.86
N LEU A 13 12.98 13.20 -5.18
CA LEU A 13 14.28 12.84 -5.76
C LEU A 13 14.44 13.50 -7.13
N LEU A 14 13.42 13.43 -7.98
CA LEU A 14 13.39 14.08 -9.28
C LEU A 14 13.45 15.61 -9.10
N ARG A 15 12.61 16.23 -8.26
CA ARG A 15 12.66 17.67 -7.98
C ARG A 15 14.01 18.12 -7.43
N ALA A 16 14.63 17.39 -6.51
CA ALA A 16 15.96 17.74 -5.99
C ALA A 16 17.04 17.71 -7.08
N LEU A 17 16.90 16.82 -8.09
CA LEU A 17 17.75 16.78 -9.27
C LEU A 17 17.48 17.94 -10.24
N PHE A 18 16.24 18.47 -10.30
CA PHE A 18 15.81 19.49 -11.27
C PHE A 18 15.74 20.94 -10.75
N GLU A 19 15.45 21.17 -9.46
CA GLU A 19 15.32 22.50 -8.87
C GLU A 19 16.69 23.13 -8.53
N GLY A 20 17.76 22.33 -8.48
CA GLY A 20 19.15 22.80 -8.35
C GLY A 20 19.78 23.35 -9.64
N THR A 21 19.08 23.26 -10.78
CA THR A 21 19.60 23.67 -12.11
C THR A 21 18.89 24.89 -12.70
N ALA A 22 18.03 25.56 -11.93
CA ALA A 22 17.23 26.69 -12.44
C ALA A 22 18.00 28.01 -12.62
N SER A 23 19.27 28.10 -12.18
CA SER A 23 20.12 29.27 -12.41
C SER A 23 21.31 28.94 -13.30
N ASP A 24 21.26 29.50 -14.52
CA ASP A 24 22.37 29.77 -15.44
C ASP A 24 22.83 28.65 -16.40
N GLY A 25 22.20 28.60 -17.59
CA GLY A 25 22.81 28.01 -18.79
C GLY A 25 21.82 27.62 -19.90
N PRO A 26 22.05 27.97 -21.19
CA PRO A 26 21.11 27.72 -22.26
C PRO A 26 21.16 26.25 -22.68
N TRP A 27 20.00 25.59 -22.70
CA TRP A 27 19.80 24.29 -23.32
C TRP A 27 20.04 24.41 -24.83
N VAL A 28 21.28 24.20 -25.26
CA VAL A 28 21.58 24.05 -26.68
C VAL A 28 21.05 22.70 -27.12
N ALA A 29 20.18 22.76 -28.13
CA ALA A 29 19.72 21.66 -28.95
C ALA A 29 20.78 20.55 -29.12
N HIS A 30 20.59 19.42 -28.45
CA HIS A 30 21.30 18.18 -28.76
C HIS A 30 20.29 17.08 -29.11
N ASN A 31 19.98 17.07 -30.41
CA ASN A 31 19.99 15.93 -31.31
C ASN A 31 19.37 14.60 -30.81
N GLY A 32 18.07 14.44 -31.05
CA GLY A 32 17.55 13.42 -31.98
C GLY A 32 18.20 12.02 -32.01
N ILE A 33 18.31 11.34 -30.88
CA ILE A 33 18.46 9.88 -30.87
C ILE A 33 17.39 9.29 -29.95
N ALA A 34 16.31 8.83 -30.59
CA ALA A 34 15.38 7.89 -30.01
C ALA A 34 16.13 6.59 -29.71
N TRP A 35 16.10 6.14 -28.45
CA TRP A 35 16.49 4.79 -28.09
C TRP A 35 15.20 3.97 -27.97
N GLU A 36 14.86 3.28 -29.06
CA GLU A 36 13.99 2.11 -29.01
C GLU A 36 14.78 1.00 -28.31
N MET A 37 14.46 0.71 -27.05
CA MET A 37 14.96 -0.47 -26.34
C MET A 37 13.83 -1.48 -26.19
N GLU A 38 14.11 -2.66 -26.71
CA GLU A 38 13.23 -3.82 -26.88
C GLU A 38 12.34 -4.16 -25.68
N GLU A 39 11.09 -4.45 -26.03
CA GLU A 39 10.03 -5.01 -25.20
C GLU A 39 10.44 -6.37 -24.63
N LEU A 40 10.70 -6.41 -23.31
CA LEU A 40 10.29 -7.44 -22.33
C LEU A 40 11.12 -7.20 -21.06
N ALA A 41 10.47 -6.64 -20.02
CA ALA A 41 11.06 -6.08 -18.79
C ALA A 41 11.58 -4.62 -18.86
N TYR A 42 11.01 -3.81 -19.75
CA TYR A 42 11.23 -2.36 -19.76
C TYR A 42 10.58 -1.73 -18.51
N HIS A 43 11.40 -1.24 -17.58
CA HIS A 43 10.95 -0.57 -16.36
C HIS A 43 11.24 0.94 -16.47
N GLU A 44 10.40 1.63 -17.23
CA GLU A 44 10.44 3.07 -17.49
C GLU A 44 10.79 3.97 -16.27
N PRO A 45 10.34 3.69 -15.03
CA PRO A 45 10.73 4.48 -13.85
C PRO A 45 12.17 4.26 -13.36
N LEU A 46 12.72 3.05 -13.54
CA LEU A 46 14.08 2.69 -13.12
C LEU A 46 15.11 3.20 -14.13
N ASP A 47 14.78 3.18 -15.42
CA ASP A 47 15.62 3.75 -16.49
C ASP A 47 15.64 5.28 -16.50
N MET A 48 14.74 5.96 -15.78
CA MET A 48 14.89 7.39 -15.50
C MET A 48 15.92 7.69 -14.40
N LEU A 49 16.37 6.71 -13.59
CA LEU A 49 17.38 6.94 -12.54
C LEU A 49 18.81 6.73 -13.04
N VAL A 50 18.99 5.90 -14.07
CA VAL A 50 20.29 5.56 -14.66
C VAL A 50 20.99 6.74 -15.39
N PRO A 51 20.30 7.66 -16.09
CA PRO A 51 20.94 8.77 -16.82
C PRO A 51 21.55 9.86 -15.93
N TYR A 52 21.16 9.95 -14.65
CA TYR A 52 21.59 11.04 -13.76
C TYR A 52 22.85 10.72 -12.95
N GLN A 53 23.39 9.50 -13.05
CA GLN A 53 24.59 9.11 -12.32
C GLN A 53 25.80 9.97 -12.68
N TYR A 54 25.98 10.26 -13.97
CA TYR A 54 27.06 11.13 -14.44
C TYR A 54 26.91 12.57 -13.90
N LEU A 55 25.70 13.14 -13.96
CA LEU A 55 25.44 14.50 -13.49
C LEU A 55 25.56 14.62 -11.96
N LEU A 56 25.11 13.61 -11.21
CA LEU A 56 25.26 13.53 -9.75
C LEU A 56 26.75 13.50 -9.35
N LEU A 57 27.59 12.80 -10.11
CA LEU A 57 29.01 12.68 -9.83
C LEU A 57 29.80 13.92 -10.27
N THR A 58 29.46 14.53 -11.41
CA THR A 58 30.28 15.56 -12.04
C THR A 58 29.79 16.99 -11.84
N LEU A 59 28.48 17.22 -11.69
CA LEU A 59 27.88 18.56 -11.67
C LEU A 59 27.09 18.90 -10.41
N ALA A 60 26.59 17.90 -9.66
CA ALA A 60 25.81 18.17 -8.45
C ALA A 60 26.67 18.72 -7.29
N SER A 61 26.07 19.59 -6.46
CA SER A 61 26.69 20.04 -5.21
C SER A 61 26.78 18.92 -4.17
N ASP A 62 27.62 19.08 -3.16
CA ASP A 62 27.74 18.11 -2.07
C ASP A 62 26.43 17.96 -1.28
N GLU A 63 25.67 19.05 -1.13
CA GLU A 63 24.35 19.05 -0.51
C GLU A 63 23.34 18.22 -1.33
N ALA A 64 23.31 18.40 -2.65
CA ALA A 64 22.45 17.62 -3.54
C ALA A 64 22.82 16.13 -3.48
N ARG A 65 24.12 15.79 -3.50
CA ARG A 65 24.59 14.39 -3.35
C ARG A 65 24.19 13.78 -2.01
N ALA A 66 24.24 14.55 -0.91
CA ALA A 66 23.83 14.10 0.40
C ALA A 66 22.31 13.84 0.47
N ALA A 67 21.49 14.75 -0.07
CA ALA A 67 20.04 14.59 -0.14
C ALA A 67 19.62 13.40 -1.01
N THR A 68 20.26 13.22 -2.17
CA THR A 68 20.07 12.05 -3.04
C THR A 68 20.41 10.74 -2.30
N ARG A 69 21.55 10.69 -1.59
CA ARG A 69 21.93 9.51 -0.80
C ARG A 69 20.89 9.17 0.27
N GLN A 70 20.46 10.17 1.04
CA GLN A 70 19.45 9.98 2.08
C GLN A 70 18.13 9.46 1.50
N THR A 71 17.71 10.01 0.36
CA THR A 71 16.48 9.61 -0.32
C THR A 71 16.57 8.18 -0.84
N ALA A 72 17.70 7.81 -1.47
CA ALA A 72 17.94 6.44 -1.93
C ALA A 72 17.93 5.42 -0.78
N GLN A 73 18.51 5.78 0.38
CA GLN A 73 18.45 4.95 1.59
C GLN A 73 17.02 4.79 2.10
N ALA A 74 16.20 5.85 2.08
CA ALA A 74 14.80 5.77 2.46
C ALA A 74 13.97 4.90 1.50
N VAL A 75 14.19 5.02 0.19
CA VAL A 75 13.53 4.18 -0.83
C VAL A 75 13.91 2.71 -0.64
N ARG A 76 15.19 2.41 -0.42
CA ARG A 76 15.65 1.05 -0.13
C ARG A 76 14.96 0.48 1.11
N ALA A 77 14.95 1.24 2.22
CA ALA A 77 14.29 0.80 3.44
C ALA A 77 12.78 0.58 3.26
N ALA A 78 12.11 1.38 2.42
CA ALA A 78 10.71 1.19 2.08
C ALA A 78 10.47 -0.07 1.23
N ALA A 79 11.38 -0.36 0.29
CA ALA A 79 11.30 -1.58 -0.52
C ALA A 79 11.53 -2.84 0.33
N ASP A 80 12.54 -2.86 1.20
CA ASP A 80 12.83 -3.97 2.11
C ASP A 80 11.61 -4.28 3.01
N ARG A 81 10.91 -3.23 3.44
CA ARG A 81 9.68 -3.32 4.23
C ARG A 81 8.49 -3.90 3.46
N LEU A 82 8.34 -3.52 2.20
CA LEU A 82 7.29 -4.07 1.34
C LEU A 82 7.51 -5.56 1.09
N LEU A 83 8.77 -5.97 0.88
CA LEU A 83 9.14 -7.37 0.75
C LEU A 83 8.77 -8.16 2.01
N ALA A 84 9.12 -7.66 3.20
CA ALA A 84 8.75 -8.31 4.45
C ALA A 84 7.23 -8.48 4.62
N LEU A 85 6.43 -7.47 4.23
CA LEU A 85 4.97 -7.56 4.27
C LEU A 85 4.43 -8.67 3.34
N LEU A 86 5.00 -8.80 2.14
CA LEU A 86 4.63 -9.85 1.19
C LEU A 86 5.03 -11.23 1.72
N GLU A 87 6.22 -11.37 2.30
CA GLU A 87 6.68 -12.61 2.93
C GLU A 87 5.77 -13.04 4.08
N THR A 88 5.35 -12.10 4.94
CA THR A 88 4.38 -12.37 6.01
C THR A 88 3.05 -12.85 5.43
N TYR A 89 2.54 -12.20 4.38
CA TYR A 89 1.32 -12.64 3.72
C TYR A 89 1.45 -14.06 3.15
N GLU A 90 2.54 -14.35 2.43
CA GLU A 90 2.77 -15.66 1.82
C GLU A 90 2.88 -16.77 2.87
N GLN A 91 3.57 -16.50 3.99
CA GLN A 91 3.66 -17.43 5.11
C GLN A 91 2.29 -17.70 5.74
N ALA A 92 1.50 -16.64 5.98
CA ALA A 92 0.15 -16.77 6.53
C ALA A 92 -0.80 -17.50 5.57
N ALA A 93 -0.68 -17.25 4.26
CA ALA A 93 -1.45 -17.91 3.22
C ALA A 93 -1.10 -19.40 3.06
N ALA A 94 0.09 -19.82 3.48
CA ALA A 94 0.49 -21.23 3.55
C ALA A 94 0.13 -21.91 4.89
N GLY A 95 -0.44 -21.16 5.84
CA GLY A 95 -0.77 -21.62 7.19
C GLY A 95 -2.11 -22.36 7.30
N GLU A 96 -2.57 -22.52 8.54
CA GLU A 96 -3.82 -23.22 8.87
C GLU A 96 -5.09 -22.47 8.42
N HIS A 97 -5.02 -21.14 8.44
CA HIS A 97 -6.12 -20.24 8.09
C HIS A 97 -5.72 -19.29 6.95
N PRO A 98 -5.62 -19.79 5.70
CA PRO A 98 -5.20 -18.97 4.56
C PRO A 98 -6.13 -17.78 4.30
N GLU A 99 -7.41 -17.87 4.68
CA GLU A 99 -8.37 -16.76 4.59
C GLU A 99 -8.00 -15.56 5.49
N TRP A 100 -7.17 -15.77 6.51
CA TRP A 100 -6.73 -14.72 7.42
C TRP A 100 -5.46 -14.00 6.96
N ALA A 101 -4.82 -14.49 5.89
CA ALA A 101 -3.47 -14.07 5.50
C ALA A 101 -3.31 -12.56 5.34
N LYS A 102 -4.28 -11.89 4.68
CA LYS A 102 -4.22 -10.44 4.52
C LYS A 102 -4.33 -9.68 5.84
N PHE A 103 -5.13 -10.17 6.78
CA PHE A 103 -5.31 -9.51 8.08
C PHE A 103 -4.11 -9.75 8.99
N ILE A 104 -3.52 -10.95 8.94
CA ILE A 104 -2.25 -11.26 9.61
C ILE A 104 -1.15 -10.34 9.08
N ALA A 105 -1.02 -10.21 7.75
CA ALA A 105 -0.04 -9.31 7.15
C ALA A 105 -0.25 -7.84 7.58
N LEU A 106 -1.51 -7.38 7.66
CA LEU A 106 -1.82 -6.03 8.14
C LEU A 106 -1.51 -5.85 9.64
N LEU A 107 -1.77 -6.85 10.47
CA LEU A 107 -1.47 -6.83 11.91
C LEU A 107 0.03 -6.82 12.19
N GLU A 108 0.77 -7.67 11.47
CA GLU A 108 2.21 -7.85 11.65
C GLU A 108 3.04 -6.85 10.82
N ALA A 109 2.37 -5.93 10.12
CA ALA A 109 3.03 -4.91 9.33
C ALA A 109 4.04 -4.15 10.21
N PRO A 110 5.33 -4.06 9.82
CA PRO A 110 6.40 -3.54 10.68
C PRO A 110 6.29 -2.02 10.98
N PHE A 111 5.27 -1.37 10.44
CA PHE A 111 4.93 0.04 10.62
C PHE A 111 3.44 0.22 10.29
N PRO A 112 2.79 1.29 10.77
CA PRO A 112 1.39 1.55 10.45
C PRO A 112 1.21 1.64 8.92
N VAL A 113 0.44 0.71 8.36
CA VAL A 113 0.01 0.78 6.97
C VAL A 113 -0.94 1.97 6.86
N GLU A 114 -0.66 2.88 5.94
CA GLU A 114 -1.57 3.99 5.68
C GLU A 114 -2.81 3.44 4.98
N ILE A 115 -3.90 3.34 5.74
CA ILE A 115 -5.19 2.89 5.23
C ILE A 115 -5.73 3.99 4.31
N PRO A 116 -6.03 3.69 3.03
CA PRO A 116 -6.56 4.69 2.12
C PRO A 116 -7.87 5.28 2.66
N PRO A 117 -8.13 6.57 2.38
CA PRO A 117 -9.35 7.23 2.86
C PRO A 117 -10.62 6.56 2.33
N ASN A 118 -10.55 6.00 1.11
CA ASN A 118 -11.61 5.21 0.51
C ASN A 118 -11.29 3.72 0.65
N CYS A 119 -12.19 2.95 1.24
CA CYS A 119 -12.07 1.49 1.31
C CYS A 119 -12.35 0.85 -0.06
N ASP A 120 -11.76 -0.32 -0.34
CA ASP A 120 -12.06 -1.06 -1.58
C ASP A 120 -13.43 -1.75 -1.45
N THR A 121 -14.47 -1.08 -1.94
CA THR A 121 -15.85 -1.58 -1.93
C THR A 121 -16.08 -2.76 -2.87
N ARG A 122 -15.04 -3.29 -3.53
CA ARG A 122 -15.08 -4.54 -4.30
C ARG A 122 -14.57 -5.74 -3.50
N ASP A 123 -13.90 -5.51 -2.37
CA ASP A 123 -13.44 -6.58 -1.49
C ASP A 123 -14.61 -7.09 -0.61
N PRO A 124 -15.01 -8.36 -0.73
CA PRO A 124 -16.13 -8.92 0.05
C PRO A 124 -15.93 -8.86 1.56
N ASP A 125 -14.70 -8.91 2.06
CA ASP A 125 -14.45 -8.84 3.50
C ASP A 125 -14.57 -7.40 3.99
N VAL A 126 -14.11 -6.44 3.19
CA VAL A 126 -14.32 -5.00 3.46
C VAL A 126 -15.81 -4.68 3.50
N ILE A 127 -16.59 -5.18 2.53
CA ILE A 127 -18.05 -5.03 2.51
C ILE A 127 -18.67 -5.65 3.78
N ALA A 128 -18.24 -6.86 4.17
CA ALA A 128 -18.78 -7.55 5.33
C ALA A 128 -18.53 -6.78 6.64
N VAL A 129 -17.32 -6.26 6.84
CA VAL A 129 -16.96 -5.44 8.01
C VAL A 129 -17.72 -4.11 8.00
N MET A 130 -17.87 -3.48 6.83
CA MET A 130 -18.66 -2.26 6.68
C MET A 130 -20.14 -2.48 7.03
N LEU A 131 -20.75 -3.59 6.57
CA LEU A 131 -22.12 -3.95 6.90
C LEU A 131 -22.29 -4.24 8.39
N ARG A 132 -21.35 -4.98 9.00
CA ARG A 132 -21.34 -5.22 10.45
C ARG A 132 -21.41 -3.90 11.23
N ASP A 133 -20.55 -2.96 10.89
CA ASP A 133 -20.44 -1.69 11.61
C ASP A 133 -21.63 -0.75 11.40
N THR A 134 -22.18 -0.73 10.18
CA THR A 134 -23.24 0.22 9.81
C THR A 134 -24.66 -0.31 10.05
N ARG A 135 -24.88 -1.62 9.91
CA ARG A 135 -26.21 -2.23 9.99
C ARG A 135 -26.40 -3.08 11.25
N PHE A 136 -25.32 -3.55 11.86
CA PHE A 136 -25.38 -4.51 12.96
C PHE A 136 -24.65 -4.02 14.21
N GLU A 137 -24.41 -2.71 14.32
CA GLU A 137 -23.82 -2.06 15.51
C GLU A 137 -22.47 -2.65 15.92
N GLY A 138 -21.69 -3.15 14.95
CA GLY A 138 -20.40 -3.81 15.20
C GLY A 138 -20.50 -5.26 15.66
N SER A 139 -21.70 -5.87 15.70
CA SER A 139 -21.89 -7.26 16.14
C SER A 139 -21.94 -8.23 14.96
N TRP A 140 -21.00 -9.18 14.93
CA TRP A 140 -21.06 -10.32 14.01
C TRP A 140 -22.23 -11.26 14.30
N GLU A 141 -22.61 -11.43 15.57
CA GLU A 141 -23.73 -12.28 15.97
C GLU A 141 -25.04 -11.76 15.38
N LYS A 142 -25.33 -10.46 15.54
CA LYS A 142 -26.52 -9.82 14.93
C LYS A 142 -26.52 -9.96 13.41
N ASN A 143 -25.35 -9.87 12.77
CA ASN A 143 -25.21 -10.07 11.33
C ASN A 143 -25.55 -11.51 10.93
N LEU A 144 -25.03 -12.52 11.65
CA LEU A 144 -25.33 -13.93 11.41
C LEU A 144 -26.80 -14.30 11.65
N GLU A 145 -27.41 -13.76 12.71
CA GLU A 145 -28.84 -13.93 12.99
C GLU A 145 -29.69 -13.39 11.83
N TRP A 146 -29.38 -12.17 11.38
CA TRP A 146 -30.06 -11.57 10.24
C TRP A 146 -29.86 -12.39 8.95
N MET A 147 -28.65 -12.86 8.67
CA MET A 147 -28.35 -13.72 7.52
C MET A 147 -29.15 -15.02 7.53
N THR A 148 -29.35 -15.61 8.70
CA THR A 148 -30.15 -16.83 8.88
C THR A 148 -31.63 -16.60 8.57
N LEU A 149 -32.16 -15.43 8.94
CA LEU A 149 -33.57 -15.07 8.75
C LEU A 149 -33.88 -14.56 7.35
N CYS A 150 -32.95 -13.82 6.72
CA CYS A 150 -33.22 -13.05 5.50
C CYS A 150 -32.38 -13.47 4.29
N GLY A 151 -31.26 -14.17 4.49
CA GLY A 151 -30.37 -14.58 3.40
C GLY A 151 -30.91 -15.76 2.60
N SER A 152 -30.60 -15.79 1.30
CA SER A 152 -30.83 -16.99 0.48
C SER A 152 -29.94 -18.14 0.96
N GLY A 153 -30.29 -19.39 0.62
CA GLY A 153 -29.45 -20.55 1.00
C GLY A 153 -28.01 -20.47 0.49
N GLU A 154 -27.79 -19.84 -0.67
CA GLU A 154 -26.45 -19.60 -1.20
C GLU A 154 -25.69 -18.52 -0.41
N GLN A 155 -26.37 -17.42 -0.06
CA GLN A 155 -25.78 -16.35 0.75
C GLN A 155 -25.47 -16.82 2.17
N GLN A 156 -26.36 -17.59 2.80
CA GLN A 156 -26.11 -18.19 4.11
C GLN A 156 -24.86 -19.09 4.10
N ARG A 157 -24.65 -19.83 3.01
CA ARG A 157 -23.47 -20.69 2.86
C ARG A 157 -22.20 -19.88 2.64
N LEU A 158 -22.19 -18.95 1.68
CA LEU A 158 -21.00 -18.21 1.30
C LEU A 158 -20.67 -17.08 2.29
N ASP A 159 -21.60 -16.16 2.49
CA ASP A 159 -21.39 -15.00 3.34
C ASP A 159 -21.43 -15.38 4.82
N GLY A 160 -22.26 -16.36 5.21
CA GLY A 160 -22.25 -16.88 6.58
C GLY A 160 -20.97 -17.64 6.95
N THR A 161 -20.27 -18.25 5.99
CA THR A 161 -18.93 -18.81 6.24
C THR A 161 -17.91 -17.69 6.42
N ARG A 162 -17.91 -16.69 5.53
CA ARG A 162 -17.03 -15.53 5.63
C ARG A 162 -17.20 -14.79 6.96
N ILE A 163 -18.44 -14.47 7.35
CA ILE A 163 -18.71 -13.77 8.62
C ILE A 163 -18.17 -14.55 9.82
N ARG A 164 -18.34 -15.88 9.84
CA ARG A 164 -17.77 -16.72 10.91
C ARG A 164 -16.24 -16.71 10.92
N GLN A 165 -15.60 -16.72 9.75
CA GLN A 165 -14.14 -16.62 9.65
C GLN A 165 -13.63 -15.27 10.14
N LEU A 166 -14.29 -14.17 9.79
CA LEU A 166 -13.94 -12.82 10.26
C LEU A 166 -14.16 -12.66 11.77
N ALA A 167 -15.27 -13.19 12.29
CA ALA A 167 -15.53 -13.19 13.74
C ALA A 167 -14.48 -14.01 14.51
N ALA A 168 -14.14 -15.20 14.02
CA ALA A 168 -13.12 -16.05 14.62
C ALA A 168 -11.73 -15.38 14.59
N PHE A 169 -11.41 -14.64 13.52
CA PHE A 169 -10.17 -13.88 13.45
C PHE A 169 -10.11 -12.78 14.52
N GLU A 170 -11.16 -11.98 14.67
CA GLU A 170 -11.21 -10.94 15.70
C GLU A 170 -11.09 -11.49 17.11
N GLU A 171 -11.74 -12.64 17.36
CA GLU A 171 -11.65 -13.34 18.64
C GLU A 171 -10.23 -13.86 18.90
N ALA A 172 -9.62 -14.50 17.91
CA ALA A 172 -8.29 -15.10 18.03
C ALA A 172 -7.19 -14.05 18.27
N TYR A 173 -7.27 -12.89 17.62
CA TYR A 173 -6.25 -11.84 17.68
C TYR A 173 -6.62 -10.67 18.61
N GLY A 174 -7.83 -10.67 19.19
CA GLY A 174 -8.30 -9.61 20.08
C GLY A 174 -8.36 -8.23 19.41
N VAL A 175 -8.74 -8.18 18.14
CA VAL A 175 -8.70 -6.97 17.31
C VAL A 175 -10.08 -6.62 16.74
N ASN A 176 -10.26 -5.37 16.35
CA ASN A 176 -11.37 -4.94 15.53
C ASN A 176 -10.90 -4.72 14.09
N LEU A 177 -11.39 -5.53 13.15
CA LEU A 177 -11.09 -5.48 11.72
C LEU A 177 -11.37 -4.11 11.11
N ALA A 178 -12.33 -3.34 11.65
CA ALA A 178 -12.57 -1.97 11.21
C ALA A 178 -11.33 -1.08 11.44
N ASP A 179 -10.54 -1.34 12.48
CA ASP A 179 -9.31 -0.60 12.76
C ASP A 179 -8.16 -0.93 11.81
N LEU A 180 -8.21 -2.12 11.19
CA LEU A 180 -7.24 -2.56 10.19
C LEU A 180 -7.62 -2.14 8.77
N LEU A 181 -8.91 -2.03 8.49
CA LEU A 181 -9.43 -1.84 7.12
C LEU A 181 -9.91 -0.42 6.82
N PHE A 182 -10.24 0.37 7.83
CA PHE A 182 -10.82 1.70 7.64
C PHE A 182 -9.98 2.79 8.28
N SER A 183 -9.78 3.88 7.54
CA SER A 183 -9.24 5.12 8.10
C SER A 183 -10.23 5.73 9.10
N GLU A 184 -9.74 6.57 10.03
CA GLU A 184 -10.62 7.31 10.94
C GLU A 184 -11.65 8.18 10.21
N GLN A 185 -11.28 8.69 9.02
CA GLN A 185 -12.21 9.43 8.17
C GLN A 185 -13.33 8.52 7.66
N ALA A 186 -13.00 7.33 7.14
CA ALA A 186 -13.98 6.36 6.67
C ALA A 186 -14.91 5.85 7.78
N LYS A 187 -14.42 5.77 9.03
CA LYS A 187 -15.25 5.43 10.20
C LYS A 187 -16.20 6.56 10.61
N GLY A 188 -15.82 7.81 10.35
CA GLY A 188 -16.54 9.02 10.77
C GLY A 188 -17.63 9.52 9.82
N GLU A 189 -17.64 9.11 8.55
CA GLU A 189 -18.66 9.48 7.54
C GLU A 189 -20.01 8.73 7.71
N ARG A 190 -20.38 8.37 8.95
CA ARG A 190 -21.62 7.64 9.28
C ARG A 190 -22.88 8.52 9.28
#